data_AF-A0A6A5SBX8-F1
#
_entry.id   AF-A0A6A5SBX8-F1
#
_cell.length_a   1.000
_cell.length_b   1.000
_cell.length_c   1.000
_cell.angle_alpha   90.00
_cell.angle_beta   90.00
_cell.angle_gamma   90.00
#
_symmetry.space_group_name_H-M   'P 1'
#
loop_
_entity.id
_entity.type
_entity.pdbx_description
1 polymer ?
#
loop_
_entity_poly.entity_id
_entity_poly.type
_entity_poly.pdbx_seq_one_letter_code
_entity_poly.pdbx_strand_id
1 'polypeptide(L)'
;MASYTQHSFRATASRFENYTHSKSQQDIAIEKNIQYRQLVSRAVTQRLHSPSLDDVSTSSLQNTLEAWEMEERKKSRHKATMEARILGIAWEQFVEDVQRASQEVHVLTPTRYEAPPREFEKANHGASKTNKSLGYGQGGKESVVWEGRHGAIVDVLRMFGWARGVREGW
;
A
#
# COMPACT_ATOMS: atom_id res chain seq x y z
N MET A 1 -8.90 -15.55 52.56
CA MET A 1 -7.49 -15.16 52.36
C MET A 1 -6.98 -15.91 51.14
N ALA A 2 -6.94 -15.26 49.98
CA ALA A 2 -6.54 -15.88 48.71
C ALA A 2 -5.13 -15.43 48.34
N SER A 3 -4.20 -16.38 48.25
CA SER A 3 -2.78 -16.15 47.94
C SER A 3 -2.59 -15.97 46.43
N TYR A 4 -1.96 -14.87 46.05
CA TYR A 4 -1.67 -14.51 44.66
C TYR A 4 -0.32 -15.08 44.25
N THR A 5 -0.31 -15.99 43.28
CA THR A 5 0.89 -16.65 42.75
C THR A 5 1.57 -15.73 41.72
N GLN A 6 2.75 -15.23 42.04
CA GLN A 6 3.56 -14.44 41.10
C GLN A 6 4.25 -15.38 40.09
N HIS A 7 3.77 -15.36 38.84
CA HIS A 7 4.48 -15.98 37.72
C HIS A 7 5.55 -15.03 37.18
N SER A 8 6.81 -15.35 37.49
CA SER A 8 8.00 -14.71 36.94
C SER A 8 8.18 -15.09 35.47
N PHE A 9 7.90 -14.16 34.56
CA PHE A 9 8.21 -14.30 33.14
C PHE A 9 9.70 -14.03 32.92
N ARG A 10 10.46 -15.11 32.76
CA ARG A 10 11.87 -15.07 32.39
C ARG A 10 11.98 -14.68 30.92
N ALA A 11 12.19 -13.38 30.65
CA ALA A 11 12.42 -12.87 29.31
C ALA A 11 13.71 -13.50 28.74
N THR A 12 13.56 -14.35 27.73
CA THR A 12 14.66 -14.78 26.88
C THR A 12 15.07 -13.59 26.04
N ALA A 13 16.15 -12.90 26.44
CA ALA A 13 16.82 -11.91 25.64
C ALA A 13 17.39 -12.61 24.38
N SER A 14 16.56 -12.67 23.34
CA SER A 14 16.93 -13.11 22.01
C SER A 14 18.05 -12.19 21.53
N ARG A 15 19.25 -12.75 21.51
CA ARG A 15 20.47 -12.19 20.96
C ARG A 15 20.24 -11.91 19.47
N PHE A 16 19.67 -10.76 19.14
CA PHE A 16 19.77 -10.19 17.81
C PHE A 16 21.24 -9.87 17.58
N GLU A 17 21.96 -10.83 17.00
CA GLU A 17 23.27 -10.57 16.42
C GLU A 17 23.05 -9.52 15.34
N ASN A 18 23.45 -8.29 15.66
CA ASN A 18 23.48 -7.16 14.76
C ASN A 18 24.45 -7.49 13.62
N TYR A 19 23.96 -8.15 12.58
CA TYR A 19 24.63 -8.25 11.29
C TYR A 19 24.61 -6.86 10.67
N THR A 20 25.57 -6.02 11.06
CA THR A 20 25.89 -4.79 10.34
C THR A 20 26.54 -5.18 9.03
N HIS A 21 25.71 -5.60 8.08
CA HIS A 21 26.11 -5.81 6.69
C HIS A 21 26.57 -4.47 6.15
N SER A 22 27.89 -4.29 6.08
CA SER A 22 28.52 -3.09 5.54
C SER A 22 28.19 -3.01 4.06
N LYS A 23 27.08 -2.35 3.71
CA LYS A 23 26.70 -2.09 2.32
C LYS A 23 27.86 -1.38 1.62
N SER A 24 28.20 -1.84 0.42
CA SER A 24 29.18 -1.14 -0.39
C SER A 24 28.63 0.23 -0.79
N GLN A 25 29.52 1.19 -1.12
CA GLN A 25 29.07 2.49 -1.65
C GLN A 25 28.22 2.34 -2.92
N GLN A 26 28.47 1.30 -3.72
CA GLN A 26 27.69 0.99 -4.91
C GLN A 26 26.26 0.57 -4.55
N ASP A 27 26.09 -0.28 -3.54
CA ASP A 27 24.76 -0.72 -3.09
C ASP A 27 23.92 0.47 -2.60
N ILE A 28 24.54 1.41 -1.88
CA ILE A 28 23.88 2.63 -1.40
C ILE A 28 23.42 3.49 -2.59
N ALA A 29 24.27 3.63 -3.61
CA ALA A 29 23.92 4.40 -4.81
C ALA A 29 22.75 3.76 -5.59
N ILE A 30 22.76 2.43 -5.74
CA ILE A 30 21.69 1.67 -6.37
C ILE A 30 20.38 1.83 -5.59
N GLU A 31 20.42 1.69 -4.27
CA GLU A 31 19.25 1.83 -3.40
C GLU A 31 18.64 3.24 -3.49
N LYS A 32 19.48 4.29 -3.46
CA LYS A 32 19.03 5.68 -3.65
C LYS A 32 18.40 5.89 -5.03
N ASN A 33 18.97 5.31 -6.09
CA ASN A 33 18.40 5.40 -7.43
C ASN A 33 17.01 4.74 -7.51
N ILE A 34 16.86 3.54 -6.92
CA ILE A 34 15.58 2.84 -6.86
C ILE A 34 14.54 3.67 -6.09
N GLN A 35 14.91 4.20 -4.92
CA GLN A 35 14.04 5.07 -4.13
C GLN A 35 13.61 6.30 -4.93
N TYR A 36 14.55 6.93 -5.64
CA TYR A 36 14.25 8.09 -6.47
C TYR A 36 13.25 7.77 -7.58
N ARG A 37 13.48 6.69 -8.33
CA ARG A 37 12.56 6.27 -9.40
C ARG A 37 11.16 5.97 -8.86
N GLN A 38 11.06 5.33 -7.71
CA GLN A 38 9.77 5.08 -7.05
C GLN A 38 9.07 6.39 -6.65
N LEU A 39 9.83 7.35 -6.13
CA LEU A 39 9.32 8.67 -5.76
C LEU A 39 8.77 9.41 -6.99
N VAL A 40 9.50 9.41 -8.11
CA VAL A 40 9.07 9.99 -9.39
C VAL A 40 7.77 9.33 -9.87
N SER A 41 7.70 7.99 -9.92
CA SER A 41 6.48 7.27 -10.34
C SER A 41 5.25 7.60 -9.49
N ARG A 42 5.42 7.72 -8.17
CA ARG A 42 4.35 8.15 -7.25
C ARG A 42 3.91 9.58 -7.55
N ALA A 43 4.86 10.49 -7.74
CA ALA A 43 4.57 11.89 -8.02
C ALA A 43 3.87 12.12 -9.37
N VAL A 44 4.22 11.34 -10.40
CA VAL A 44 3.50 11.32 -11.69
C VAL A 44 2.04 10.91 -11.47
N THR A 45 1.82 9.78 -10.79
CA THR A 45 0.47 9.23 -10.56
C THR A 45 -0.42 10.18 -9.76
N GLN A 46 0.17 10.86 -8.76
CA GLN A 46 -0.54 11.78 -7.88
C GLN A 46 -0.59 13.24 -8.41
N ARG A 47 0.07 13.53 -9.54
CA ARG A 47 0.18 14.86 -10.15
C ARG A 47 0.77 15.93 -9.21
N LEU A 48 1.79 15.56 -8.44
CA LEU A 48 2.38 16.44 -7.41
C LEU A 48 3.17 17.65 -7.98
N HIS A 49 3.44 17.63 -9.29
CA HIS A 49 4.13 18.71 -10.01
C HIS A 49 3.18 19.85 -10.46
N SER A 50 1.88 19.76 -10.18
CA SER A 50 0.91 20.74 -10.64
C SER A 50 1.09 22.11 -9.96
N PRO A 51 1.22 23.22 -10.70
CA PRO A 51 1.24 24.58 -10.14
C PRO A 51 -0.04 24.93 -9.36
N SER A 52 -1.15 24.25 -9.66
CA SER A 52 -2.43 24.46 -8.97
C SER A 52 -2.37 24.15 -7.47
N LEU A 53 -1.33 23.47 -6.99
CA LEU A 53 -1.12 23.22 -5.56
C LEU A 53 -0.56 24.44 -4.81
N ASP A 54 0.02 25.42 -5.53
CA ASP A 54 0.63 26.62 -4.97
C ASP A 54 -0.40 27.75 -4.74
N ASP A 55 -1.43 27.85 -5.59
CA ASP A 55 -2.35 29.01 -5.63
C ASP A 55 -3.65 28.86 -4.84
N VAL A 56 -3.90 27.76 -4.13
CA VAL A 56 -5.22 27.54 -3.50
C VAL A 56 -5.35 28.32 -2.20
N SER A 57 -6.03 29.47 -2.27
CA SER A 57 -6.65 30.08 -1.09
C SER A 57 -7.69 29.11 -0.54
N THR A 58 -7.43 28.50 0.61
CA THR A 58 -8.21 27.43 1.25
C THR A 58 -9.60 27.86 1.75
N SER A 59 -10.05 29.06 1.40
CA SER A 59 -11.17 29.75 2.05
C SER A 59 -12.56 29.47 1.45
N SER A 60 -12.69 28.96 0.21
CA SER A 60 -14.01 28.94 -0.47
C SER A 60 -14.69 27.56 -0.62
N LEU A 61 -14.03 26.44 -0.30
CA LEU A 61 -14.55 25.08 -0.59
C LEU A 61 -14.49 24.12 0.60
N GLN A 62 -14.75 24.61 1.82
CA GLN A 62 -14.84 23.74 2.99
C GLN A 62 -16.00 22.75 2.81
N ASN A 63 -15.69 21.44 2.83
CA ASN A 63 -16.60 20.28 2.72
C ASN A 63 -16.84 19.67 1.32
N THR A 64 -16.06 20.01 0.28
CA THR A 64 -16.12 19.27 -0.99
C THR A 64 -15.09 18.14 -1.04
N LEU A 65 -15.39 17.06 -1.78
CA LEU A 65 -14.45 15.97 -2.06
C LEU A 65 -13.15 16.50 -2.71
N GLU A 66 -13.28 17.51 -3.58
CA GLU A 66 -12.16 18.16 -4.25
C GLU A 66 -11.23 18.87 -3.26
N ALA A 67 -11.80 19.56 -2.25
CA ALA A 67 -10.98 20.20 -1.22
C ALA A 67 -10.19 19.18 -0.40
N TRP A 68 -10.81 18.03 -0.08
CA TRP A 68 -10.13 16.93 0.60
C TRP A 68 -9.00 16.35 -0.26
N GLU A 69 -9.26 16.08 -1.54
CA GLU A 69 -8.27 15.57 -2.49
C GLU A 69 -7.09 16.54 -2.65
N MET A 70 -7.37 17.85 -2.70
CA MET A 70 -6.35 18.89 -2.77
C MET A 70 -5.51 18.96 -1.49
N GLU A 71 -6.11 18.80 -0.31
CA GLU A 71 -5.38 18.76 0.96
C GLU A 71 -4.46 17.52 1.03
N GLU A 72 -4.95 16.35 0.64
CA GLU A 72 -4.19 15.12 0.51
C GLU A 72 -3.00 15.29 -0.45
N ARG A 73 -3.22 15.91 -1.61
CA ARG A 73 -2.15 16.21 -2.56
C ARG A 73 -1.11 17.18 -2.00
N LYS A 74 -1.52 18.22 -1.26
CA LYS A 74 -0.59 19.14 -0.59
C LYS A 74 0.28 18.42 0.44
N LYS A 75 -0.34 17.56 1.28
CA LYS A 75 0.40 16.72 2.24
C LYS A 75 1.39 15.81 1.54
N SER A 76 0.97 15.20 0.42
CA SER A 76 1.81 14.31 -0.38
C SER A 76 2.96 15.04 -1.06
N ARG A 77 2.72 16.25 -1.60
CA ARG A 77 3.78 17.13 -2.14
C ARG A 77 4.81 17.47 -1.08
N HIS A 78 4.37 17.86 0.12
CA HIS A 78 5.29 18.17 1.21
C HIS A 78 6.16 16.96 1.60
N LYS A 79 5.58 15.76 1.68
CA LYS A 79 6.34 14.52 1.92
C LYS A 79 7.35 14.25 0.80
N ALA A 80 6.93 14.38 -0.45
CA ALA A 80 7.82 14.20 -1.60
C ALA A 80 8.98 15.21 -1.61
N THR A 81 8.73 16.48 -1.23
CA THR A 81 9.78 17.50 -1.10
C THR A 81 10.81 17.11 -0.04
N MET A 82 10.36 16.57 1.11
CA MET A 82 11.25 16.09 2.15
C MET A 82 12.06 14.88 1.71
N GLU A 83 11.44 13.90 1.03
CA GLU A 83 12.13 12.72 0.50
C GLU A 83 13.15 13.09 -0.57
N ALA A 84 12.82 13.98 -1.52
CA ALA A 84 13.74 14.49 -2.53
C ALA A 84 14.95 15.19 -1.88
N ARG A 85 14.72 15.98 -0.83
CA ARG A 85 15.79 16.63 -0.05
C ARG A 85 16.70 15.62 0.63
N ILE A 86 16.16 14.54 1.21
CA ILE A 86 16.95 13.45 1.82
C ILE A 86 17.84 12.76 0.78
N LEU A 87 17.34 12.61 -0.45
CA LEU A 87 18.09 12.05 -1.57
C LEU A 87 19.12 13.02 -2.16
N GLY A 88 19.12 14.29 -1.74
CA GLY A 88 20.04 15.32 -2.23
C GLY A 88 19.63 15.90 -3.58
N ILE A 89 18.34 15.89 -3.90
CA ILE A 89 17.78 16.33 -5.19
C ILE A 89 17.02 17.63 -4.96
N ALA A 90 17.31 18.64 -5.78
CA ALA A 90 16.60 19.91 -5.74
C ALA A 90 15.14 19.74 -6.15
N TRP A 91 14.23 20.51 -5.56
CA TRP A 91 12.81 20.37 -5.85
C TRP A 91 12.47 20.68 -7.31
N GLU A 92 13.15 21.68 -7.88
CA GLU A 92 12.99 22.12 -9.26
C GLU A 92 13.41 21.01 -10.24
N GLN A 93 14.57 20.39 -10.00
CA GLN A 93 15.04 19.24 -10.77
C GLN A 93 14.07 18.05 -10.67
N PHE A 94 13.54 17.79 -9.47
CA PHE A 94 12.53 16.75 -9.27
C PHE A 94 11.26 17.03 -10.08
N VAL A 95 10.77 18.27 -10.09
CA VAL A 95 9.59 18.67 -10.87
C VAL A 95 9.82 18.47 -12.37
N GLU A 96 11.00 18.83 -12.89
CA GLU A 96 11.37 18.59 -14.29
C GLU A 96 11.40 17.09 -14.63
N ASP A 97 11.97 16.26 -13.76
CA ASP A 97 12.04 14.82 -13.97
C ASP A 97 10.64 14.17 -13.92
N VAL A 98 9.75 14.65 -13.04
CA VAL A 98 8.35 14.21 -12.99
C VAL A 98 7.60 14.63 -14.25
N GLN A 99 7.82 15.84 -14.77
CA GLN A 99 7.22 16.30 -16.03
C GLN A 99 7.74 15.52 -17.23
N ARG A 100 9.03 15.16 -17.25
CA ARG A 100 9.60 14.30 -18.28
C ARG A 100 8.98 12.90 -18.23
N ALA A 101 8.92 12.31 -17.03
CA ALA A 101 8.33 10.99 -16.83
C ALA A 101 6.82 10.94 -17.14
N SER A 102 6.08 12.04 -16.94
CA SER A 102 4.65 12.09 -17.28
C SER A 102 4.38 12.11 -18.79
N GLN A 103 5.38 12.47 -19.60
CA GLN A 103 5.31 12.42 -21.06
C GLN A 103 5.70 11.05 -21.62
N GLU A 104 6.30 10.17 -20.81
CA GLU A 104 6.66 8.82 -21.24
C GLU A 104 5.41 7.97 -21.44
N VAL A 105 5.07 7.72 -22.70
CA VAL A 105 3.97 6.81 -23.06
C VAL A 105 4.51 5.39 -23.15
N HIS A 106 4.25 4.59 -22.13
CA HIS A 106 4.49 3.15 -22.21
C HIS A 106 3.40 2.49 -23.05
N VAL A 107 3.74 2.13 -24.29
CA VAL A 107 2.88 1.30 -25.13
C VAL A 107 3.01 -0.14 -24.65
N LEU A 108 2.01 -0.62 -23.91
CA LEU A 108 1.90 -2.05 -23.61
C LEU A 108 1.46 -2.74 -24.90
N THR A 109 2.34 -3.56 -25.49
CA THR A 109 1.94 -4.48 -26.55
C THR A 109 0.83 -5.39 -26.00
N PRO A 110 -0.24 -5.67 -26.78
CA PRO A 110 -1.31 -6.53 -26.31
C PRO A 110 -0.76 -7.86 -25.79
N THR A 111 -0.87 -8.09 -24.48
CA THR A 111 -0.50 -9.37 -23.89
C THR A 111 -1.60 -10.37 -24.21
N ARG A 112 -1.32 -11.34 -25.09
CA ARG A 112 -2.22 -12.48 -25.32
C ARG A 112 -1.97 -13.51 -24.22
N TYR A 113 -2.97 -13.73 -23.36
CA TYR A 113 -2.94 -14.86 -22.45
C TYR A 113 -3.24 -16.13 -23.23
N GLU A 114 -2.22 -16.97 -23.43
CA GLU A 114 -2.42 -18.32 -23.93
C GLU A 114 -2.69 -19.25 -22.75
N ALA A 115 -3.79 -20.00 -22.83
CA ALA A 115 -4.05 -21.03 -21.84
C ALA A 115 -2.89 -22.04 -21.90
N PRO A 116 -2.32 -22.44 -20.75
CA PRO A 116 -1.25 -23.43 -20.75
C PRO A 116 -1.75 -24.72 -21.44
N PRO A 117 -0.88 -25.44 -22.17
CA PRO A 117 -1.24 -26.70 -22.80
C PRO A 117 -1.91 -27.64 -21.79
N ARG A 118 -2.92 -28.41 -22.22
CA ARG A 118 -3.74 -29.28 -21.34
C ARG A 118 -2.91 -30.24 -20.46
N GLU A 119 -1.69 -30.54 -20.88
CA GLU A 119 -0.71 -31.34 -20.13
C GLU A 119 -0.34 -30.72 -18.76
N PHE A 120 -0.50 -29.40 -18.59
CA PHE A 120 -0.21 -28.66 -17.36
C PHE A 120 -1.45 -28.34 -16.51
N GLU A 121 -2.66 -28.78 -16.89
CA GLU A 121 -3.90 -28.56 -16.09
C GLU A 121 -3.79 -29.10 -14.65
N LYS A 122 -2.92 -30.08 -14.43
CA LYS A 122 -2.69 -30.70 -13.11
C LYS A 122 -1.82 -29.86 -12.18
N ALA A 123 -1.07 -28.86 -12.67
CA ALA A 123 -0.16 -28.07 -11.85
C ALA A 123 -0.89 -27.20 -10.81
N ASN A 124 -2.09 -26.71 -11.12
CA ASN A 124 -2.92 -25.89 -10.21
C ASN A 124 -3.91 -26.69 -9.35
N HIS A 125 -4.03 -28.00 -9.55
CA HIS A 125 -4.94 -28.83 -8.75
C HIS A 125 -4.50 -28.92 -7.29
N GLY A 126 -3.21 -28.78 -7.00
CA GLY A 126 -2.68 -28.71 -5.63
C GLY A 126 -3.07 -27.42 -4.91
N ALA A 127 -2.88 -26.27 -5.55
CA ALA A 127 -3.22 -24.95 -4.97
C ALA A 127 -4.72 -24.78 -4.73
N SER A 128 -5.57 -25.31 -5.63
CA SER A 128 -7.02 -25.29 -5.45
C SER A 128 -7.49 -26.13 -4.25
N LYS A 129 -6.81 -27.25 -3.94
CA LYS A 129 -7.08 -28.05 -2.74
C LYS A 129 -6.65 -27.33 -1.45
N THR A 130 -5.50 -26.66 -1.44
CA THR A 130 -5.00 -25.89 -0.28
C THR A 130 -5.87 -24.67 0.01
N ASN A 131 -6.34 -23.96 -1.01
CA ASN A 131 -7.28 -22.83 -0.81
C ASN A 131 -8.66 -23.31 -0.36
N LYS A 132 -9.12 -24.49 -0.81
CA LYS A 132 -10.36 -25.11 -0.31
C LYS A 132 -10.26 -25.57 1.15
N SER A 133 -9.08 -25.96 1.65
CA SER A 133 -8.92 -26.28 3.08
C SER A 133 -8.78 -25.04 3.98
N LEU A 134 -8.38 -23.89 3.41
CA LEU A 134 -8.37 -22.60 4.12
C LEU A 134 -9.76 -21.93 4.16
N GLY A 135 -10.69 -22.35 3.31
CA GLY A 135 -12.09 -21.93 3.36
C GLY A 135 -12.92 -22.85 4.25
N TYR A 136 -13.50 -22.28 5.32
CA TYR A 136 -14.58 -22.86 6.14
C TYR A 136 -14.22 -23.87 7.23
N GLY A 137 -12.96 -23.89 7.67
CA GLY A 137 -12.59 -24.50 8.94
C GLY A 137 -12.75 -23.53 10.11
N GLN A 138 -13.91 -23.59 10.79
CA GLN A 138 -14.07 -23.20 12.18
C GLN A 138 -14.17 -21.69 12.48
N GLY A 139 -15.42 -21.21 12.56
CA GLY A 139 -15.80 -19.98 13.24
C GLY A 139 -15.47 -20.00 14.73
N GLY A 140 -14.20 -19.82 15.06
CA GLY A 140 -13.72 -19.67 16.42
C GLY A 140 -13.77 -18.20 16.85
N LYS A 141 -14.93 -17.75 17.36
CA LYS A 141 -15.16 -16.63 18.30
C LYS A 141 -14.55 -15.23 18.05
N GLU A 142 -13.62 -15.02 17.14
CA GLU A 142 -12.99 -13.72 16.85
C GLU A 142 -13.76 -12.87 15.84
N SER A 143 -14.63 -13.50 15.03
CA SER A 143 -15.46 -12.81 14.02
C SER A 143 -16.37 -11.74 14.63
N VAL A 144 -16.85 -11.94 15.87
CA VAL A 144 -17.79 -11.02 16.53
C VAL A 144 -17.09 -9.72 16.96
N VAL A 145 -15.78 -9.77 17.22
CA VAL A 145 -15.02 -8.59 17.67
C VAL A 145 -14.64 -7.68 16.50
N TRP A 146 -14.47 -8.24 15.30
CA TRP A 146 -14.14 -7.48 14.09
C TRP A 146 -15.35 -6.68 13.57
N GLU A 147 -16.55 -7.26 13.58
CA GLU A 147 -17.78 -6.55 13.19
C GLU A 147 -18.10 -5.38 14.13
N GLY A 148 -17.84 -5.52 15.44
CA GLY A 148 -18.07 -4.44 16.40
C GLY A 148 -17.18 -3.21 16.22
N ARG A 149 -15.93 -3.37 15.76
CA ARG A 149 -14.99 -2.25 15.54
C ARG A 149 -15.08 -1.63 14.15
N HIS A 150 -15.55 -2.38 13.16
CA HIS A 150 -15.56 -1.94 11.76
C HIS A 150 -16.95 -1.91 11.12
N GLY A 151 -18.02 -2.03 11.93
CA GLY A 151 -19.41 -1.97 11.45
C GLY A 151 -19.72 -0.76 10.57
N ALA A 152 -19.20 0.43 10.93
CA ALA A 152 -19.36 1.64 10.12
C ALA A 152 -18.73 1.53 8.72
N ILE A 153 -17.60 0.84 8.58
CA ILE A 153 -16.93 0.61 7.28
C ILE A 153 -17.72 -0.40 6.46
N VAL A 154 -18.24 -1.45 7.10
CA VAL A 154 -19.09 -2.46 6.45
C VAL A 154 -20.40 -1.85 5.96
N ASP A 155 -21.01 -0.94 6.73
CA ASP A 155 -22.23 -0.24 6.34
C ASP A 155 -22.02 0.73 5.18
N VAL A 156 -20.88 1.43 5.15
CA VAL A 156 -20.47 2.26 4.00
C VAL A 156 -20.30 1.40 2.75
N LEU A 157 -19.57 0.27 2.84
CA LEU A 157 -19.37 -0.65 1.72
C LEU A 157 -20.69 -1.31 1.26
N ARG A 158 -21.65 -1.50 2.17
CA ARG A 158 -22.99 -2.01 1.87
C ARG A 158 -23.85 -0.97 1.15
N MET A 159 -23.81 0.30 1.55
CA MET A 159 -24.51 1.40 0.85
C MET A 159 -24.02 1.58 -0.59
N PHE A 160 -22.72 1.39 -0.85
CA PHE A 160 -22.14 1.53 -2.19
C PHE A 160 -22.31 0.28 -3.08
N GLY A 161 -23.04 -0.75 -2.62
CA GLY A 161 -23.41 -1.90 -3.45
C GLY A 161 -22.28 -2.90 -3.73
N TRP A 162 -21.15 -2.79 -3.02
CA TRP A 162 -19.98 -3.66 -3.20
C TRP A 162 -20.04 -4.94 -2.36
N ALA A 163 -20.98 -5.02 -1.40
CA ALA A 163 -21.30 -6.24 -0.68
C ALA A 163 -22.40 -7.04 -1.39
N ARG A 164 -22.14 -7.54 -2.61
CA ARG A 164 -23.01 -8.55 -3.25
C ARG A 164 -22.37 -9.92 -3.14
N GLY A 165 -22.99 -10.76 -2.30
CA GLY A 165 -22.96 -12.22 -2.50
C GLY A 165 -22.53 -13.06 -1.31
N VAL A 166 -23.39 -13.18 -0.27
CA VAL A 166 -23.56 -14.46 0.47
C VAL A 166 -25.02 -14.56 0.98
N ARG A 167 -25.94 -14.82 0.05
CA ARG A 167 -27.20 -15.57 0.19
C ARG A 167 -27.48 -16.03 -1.25
N GLU A 168 -27.65 -17.30 -1.60
CA GLU A 168 -28.53 -18.32 -1.04
C GLU A 168 -27.98 -19.71 -1.38
N GLY A 169 -28.29 -20.72 -0.54
CA GLY A 169 -28.05 -22.12 -0.88
C GLY A 169 -28.17 -23.06 0.31
N TRP A 170 -29.37 -23.63 0.44
CA TRP A 170 -29.89 -24.62 1.41
C TRP A 170 -30.44 -24.08 2.73
#